data_AF-A0A182SLK2-F1
#
_entry.id   AF-A0A182SLK2-F1
#
_cell.length_a   1.000
_cell.length_b   1.000
_cell.length_c   1.000
_cell.angle_alpha   90.00
_cell.angle_beta   90.00
_cell.angle_gamma   90.00
#
_symmetry.space_group_name_H-M   'P 1'
#
loop_
_entity.id
_entity.type
_entity.pdbx_description
1 polymer ?
#
loop_
_entity_poly.entity_id
_entity_poly.type
_entity_poly.pdbx_seq_one_letter_code
_entity_poly.pdbx_strand_id
1 'polypeptide(L)'
;MFVNQCTRRPHMNVFVLLLGATVICPAYGIIDRLVVQTSSGPIRGRSTMVQGREVHVFNGVPFAKPPVDSLRFKKPVPAEPWHGVLDATRLPPSCIQERYEYFPGFAGEEMWNPNTNVSEDCLYLNIWVPTKTRLRHGRGLNFGSNDYFQDDDDFQRQHQSKGGLAMLVWIYGGGFMSGTSTLDIYNAEILAAVGNVIVASMQYRVGAFGFLYLAPYINGYEEDAPGTFL
;
A
#
# COMPACT_ATOMS: atom_id res chain seq x y z
N MET A 1 84.57 0.53 19.32
CA MET A 1 85.63 1.23 20.09
C MET A 1 84.95 2.36 20.84
N PHE A 2 84.92 2.29 22.19
CA PHE A 2 84.56 3.30 23.20
C PHE A 2 83.22 4.07 23.07
N VAL A 3 82.16 3.72 23.83
CA VAL A 3 81.88 3.99 25.25
C VAL A 3 81.57 5.48 25.54
N ASN A 4 80.33 5.76 25.95
CA ASN A 4 80.05 6.46 27.23
C ASN A 4 78.55 6.48 27.55
N GLN A 5 78.15 5.57 28.45
CA GLN A 5 76.97 5.70 29.31
C GLN A 5 77.30 6.71 30.43
N CYS A 6 76.37 7.61 30.76
CA CYS A 6 76.44 8.39 32.00
C CYS A 6 75.02 8.60 32.61
N THR A 7 74.71 7.70 33.56
CA THR A 7 74.01 7.87 34.85
C THR A 7 72.78 8.81 35.06
N ARG A 8 71.68 8.14 35.45
CA ARG A 8 70.80 8.30 36.65
C ARG A 8 69.90 9.55 36.89
N ARG A 9 68.58 9.24 36.83
CA ARG A 9 67.46 9.51 37.79
C ARG A 9 66.92 10.97 37.91
N PRO A 10 65.67 11.20 38.38
CA PRO A 10 64.65 10.27 38.88
C PRO A 10 63.25 10.39 38.24
N HIS A 11 62.44 9.37 38.53
CA HIS A 11 60.99 9.24 38.44
C HIS A 11 60.16 10.52 38.26
N MET A 12 59.40 10.56 37.18
CA MET A 12 58.17 11.34 37.08
C MET A 12 57.08 10.41 36.54
N ASN A 13 56.09 10.11 37.38
CA ASN A 13 54.93 9.30 37.01
C ASN A 13 54.12 10.06 35.94
N VAL A 14 54.23 9.63 34.69
CA VAL A 14 53.39 10.13 33.60
C VAL A 14 52.07 9.36 33.65
N PHE A 15 51.06 9.96 34.27
CA PHE A 15 49.68 9.52 34.16
C PHE A 15 49.18 9.85 32.75
N VAL A 16 49.20 8.86 31.85
CA VAL A 16 48.62 8.99 30.51
C VAL A 16 47.10 8.95 30.65
N LEU A 17 46.46 10.12 30.69
CA LEU A 17 45.02 10.26 30.55
C LEU A 17 44.65 9.98 29.09
N LEU A 18 44.27 8.73 28.81
CA LEU A 18 43.59 8.35 27.57
C LEU A 18 42.20 9.01 27.57
N LEU A 19 42.10 10.20 26.97
CA LEU A 19 40.83 10.78 26.56
C LEU A 19 40.25 9.90 25.43
N GLY A 20 39.49 8.88 25.82
CA GLY A 20 38.66 8.11 24.92
C GLY A 20 37.58 9.02 24.35
N ALA A 21 37.80 9.55 23.15
CA ALA A 21 36.75 10.23 22.39
C ALA A 21 35.68 9.20 22.03
N THR A 22 34.62 9.11 22.83
CA THR A 22 33.40 8.42 22.45
C THR A 22 32.78 9.20 21.30
N VAL A 23 33.02 8.74 20.07
CA VAL A 23 32.30 9.19 18.89
C VAL A 23 30.87 8.70 19.05
N ILE A 24 29.99 9.54 19.61
CA ILE A 24 28.55 9.33 19.56
C ILE A 24 28.17 9.62 18.11
N CYS A 25 28.12 8.58 17.29
CA CYS A 25 27.55 8.66 15.95
C CYS A 25 26.02 8.78 16.13
N PRO A 26 25.39 9.92 15.83
CA PRO A 26 23.94 9.98 15.83
C PRO A 26 23.45 9.00 14.78
N ALA A 27 22.71 7.98 15.20
CA ALA A 27 21.97 7.12 14.29
C ALA A 27 20.88 7.99 13.63
N TYR A 28 21.24 8.64 12.52
CA TYR A 28 20.25 9.19 11.60
C TYR A 28 19.46 8.01 11.05
N GLY A 29 18.31 7.73 11.68
CA GLY A 29 17.35 6.77 11.14
C GLY A 29 16.99 7.21 9.72
N ILE A 30 17.34 6.39 8.74
CA ILE A 30 16.92 6.61 7.35
C ILE A 30 15.39 6.50 7.35
N ILE A 31 14.70 7.63 7.15
CA ILE A 31 13.25 7.65 7.00
C ILE A 31 12.93 7.02 5.65
N ASP A 32 12.52 5.76 5.67
CA ASP A 32 12.05 5.04 4.49
C ASP A 32 10.69 5.59 4.06
N ARG A 33 10.67 6.40 2.99
CA ARG A 33 9.45 7.04 2.46
C ARG A 33 8.42 6.06 1.92
N LEU A 34 8.82 4.81 1.67
CA LEU A 34 7.94 3.75 1.20
C LEU A 34 7.30 2.95 2.34
N VAL A 35 7.65 3.25 3.59
CA VAL A 35 7.02 2.66 4.76
C VAL A 35 5.89 3.54 5.26
N VAL A 36 4.69 2.98 5.32
CA VAL A 36 3.48 3.67 5.80
C VAL A 36 2.91 2.91 6.99
N GLN A 37 2.59 3.64 8.06
CA GLN A 37 1.91 3.07 9.22
C GLN A 37 0.41 2.96 8.95
N THR A 38 -0.14 1.74 9.01
CA THR A 38 -1.59 1.49 8.91
C THR A 38 -2.20 1.25 10.30
N SER A 39 -3.52 1.03 10.37
CA SER A 39 -4.22 0.63 11.59
C SER A 39 -3.74 -0.72 12.14
N SER A 40 -3.30 -1.63 11.25
CA SER A 40 -2.92 -3.00 11.62
C SER A 40 -1.41 -3.19 11.71
N GLY A 41 -0.60 -2.29 11.13
CA GLY A 41 0.86 -2.35 11.22
C GLY A 41 1.56 -1.57 10.09
N PRO A 42 2.91 -1.45 10.14
CA PRO A 42 3.65 -0.81 9.07
C PRO A 42 3.71 -1.69 7.81
N ILE A 43 3.58 -1.08 6.65
CA ILE A 43 3.72 -1.73 5.33
C ILE A 43 4.79 -1.03 4.50
N ARG A 44 5.53 -1.76 3.67
CA ARG A 44 6.48 -1.23 2.68
C ARG A 44 5.99 -1.50 1.27
N GLY A 45 5.78 -0.45 0.50
CA GLY A 45 5.41 -0.53 -0.91
C GLY A 45 6.61 -0.37 -1.86
N ARG A 46 6.30 -0.16 -3.14
CA ARG A 46 7.25 0.25 -4.19
C ARG A 46 6.90 1.64 -4.73
N SER A 47 7.87 2.36 -5.28
CA SER A 47 7.63 3.61 -6.02
C SER A 47 7.65 3.33 -7.52
N THR A 48 6.73 3.92 -8.28
CA THR A 48 6.76 3.97 -9.74
C THR A 48 6.60 5.38 -10.27
N MET A 49 7.21 5.63 -11.43
CA MET A 49 7.13 6.92 -12.11
C MET A 49 6.23 6.77 -13.34
N VAL A 50 5.05 7.40 -13.32
CA VAL A 50 4.07 7.28 -14.40
C VAL A 50 3.65 8.67 -14.85
N GLN A 51 3.85 8.96 -16.14
CA GLN A 51 3.55 10.27 -16.75
C GLN A 51 4.15 11.47 -15.99
N GLY A 52 5.35 11.32 -15.43
CA GLY A 52 6.00 12.40 -14.69
C GLY A 52 5.45 12.66 -13.27
N ARG A 53 4.57 11.79 -12.75
CA ARG A 53 4.20 11.74 -11.33
C ARG A 53 4.68 10.45 -10.65
N GLU A 54 5.22 10.58 -9.43
CA GLU A 54 5.63 9.44 -8.61
C GLU A 54 4.40 8.88 -7.89
N VAL A 55 4.20 7.57 -7.95
CA VAL A 55 3.10 6.83 -7.33
C VAL A 55 3.67 5.76 -6.43
N HIS A 56 3.26 5.75 -5.16
CA HIS A 56 3.57 4.68 -4.24
C HIS A 56 2.51 3.59 -4.37
N VAL A 57 2.95 2.36 -4.63
CA VAL A 57 2.11 1.19 -4.85
C VAL A 57 2.30 0.20 -3.71
N PHE A 58 1.20 -0.17 -3.06
CA PHE A 58 1.15 -1.13 -1.98
C PHE A 58 0.21 -2.25 -2.38
N ASN A 59 0.76 -3.41 -2.70
CA ASN A 59 0.01 -4.60 -3.09
C ASN A 59 -0.05 -5.60 -1.94
N GLY A 60 -1.13 -6.36 -1.83
CA GLY A 60 -1.18 -7.48 -0.89
C GLY A 60 -1.28 -7.08 0.59
N VAL A 61 -1.97 -5.98 0.91
CA VAL A 61 -2.19 -5.56 2.30
C VAL A 61 -3.38 -6.34 2.89
N PRO A 62 -3.19 -7.18 3.93
CA PRO A 62 -4.28 -7.98 4.48
C PRO A 62 -5.27 -7.10 5.23
N PHE A 63 -6.57 -7.25 4.91
CA PHE A 63 -7.64 -6.54 5.63
C PHE A 63 -8.49 -7.46 6.50
N ALA A 64 -8.46 -8.76 6.24
CA ALA A 64 -9.18 -9.78 6.99
C ALA A 64 -8.27 -10.98 7.29
N LYS A 65 -8.66 -11.78 8.29
CA LYS A 65 -8.08 -13.10 8.52
C LYS A 65 -8.34 -14.00 7.30
N PRO A 66 -7.41 -14.89 6.96
CA PRO A 66 -7.65 -15.89 5.91
C PRO A 66 -8.93 -16.67 6.21
N PRO A 67 -9.90 -16.72 5.28
CA PRO A 67 -11.20 -17.36 5.48
C PRO A 67 -11.11 -18.89 5.30
N VAL A 68 -10.09 -19.50 5.90
CA VAL A 68 -9.79 -20.93 5.84
C VAL A 68 -10.41 -21.67 7.02
N ASP A 69 -10.49 -23.00 6.90
CA ASP A 69 -10.96 -23.90 7.95
C ASP A 69 -12.32 -23.46 8.53
N SER A 70 -12.35 -23.15 9.84
CA SER A 70 -13.56 -22.76 10.56
C SER A 70 -14.13 -21.39 10.16
N LEU A 71 -13.38 -20.58 9.42
CA LEU A 71 -13.81 -19.28 8.87
C LEU A 71 -14.36 -19.39 7.45
N ARG A 72 -14.28 -20.59 6.84
CA ARG A 72 -14.89 -20.85 5.54
C ARG A 72 -16.40 -20.62 5.64
N PHE A 73 -16.97 -19.93 4.64
CA PHE A 73 -18.39 -19.56 4.56
C PHE A 73 -18.91 -18.70 5.73
N LYS A 74 -18.03 -18.14 6.56
CA LYS A 74 -18.41 -17.13 7.57
C LYS A 74 -18.06 -15.73 7.09
N LYS A 75 -18.65 -14.71 7.70
CA LYS A 75 -18.26 -13.31 7.47
C LYS A 75 -16.75 -13.12 7.72
N PRO A 76 -16.08 -12.22 6.97
CA PRO A 76 -14.67 -11.93 7.19
C PRO A 76 -14.46 -11.33 8.58
N VAL A 77 -13.41 -11.77 9.27
CA VAL A 77 -12.96 -11.19 10.54
C VAL A 77 -11.77 -10.29 10.24
N PRO A 78 -11.67 -9.07 10.81
CA PRO A 78 -10.54 -8.18 10.57
C PRO A 78 -9.18 -8.85 10.83
N ALA A 79 -8.19 -8.52 10.01
CA ALA A 79 -6.82 -9.05 10.16
C ALA A 79 -6.23 -8.65 11.52
N GLU A 80 -5.46 -9.56 12.12
CA GLU A 80 -4.75 -9.25 13.36
C GLU A 80 -3.65 -8.23 13.09
N PRO A 81 -3.42 -7.27 14.01
CA PRO A 81 -2.30 -6.37 13.89
C PRO A 81 -0.97 -7.14 13.88
N TRP A 82 -0.04 -6.74 13.02
CA TRP A 82 1.29 -7.35 12.91
C TRP A 82 2.38 -6.42 13.45
N HIS A 83 3.48 -7.03 13.87
CA HIS A 83 4.70 -6.35 14.25
C HIS A 83 5.74 -6.47 13.13
N GLY A 84 6.53 -5.41 12.94
CA GLY A 84 7.48 -5.33 11.84
C GLY A 84 6.84 -4.87 10.53
N VAL A 85 7.69 -4.57 9.55
CA VAL A 85 7.26 -4.00 8.27
C VAL A 85 6.83 -5.11 7.32
N LEU A 86 5.54 -5.14 6.94
CA LEU A 86 5.00 -6.08 5.97
C LEU A 86 5.41 -5.68 4.54
N ASP A 87 5.88 -6.65 3.77
CA ASP A 87 6.28 -6.46 2.37
C ASP A 87 5.04 -6.41 1.46
N ALA A 88 4.63 -5.19 1.08
CA ALA A 88 3.48 -4.89 0.24
C ALA A 88 3.90 -4.59 -1.21
N THR A 89 4.89 -5.31 -1.73
CA THR A 89 5.37 -5.15 -3.12
C THR A 89 4.79 -6.21 -4.08
N ARG A 90 4.39 -7.36 -3.55
CA ARG A 90 3.94 -8.53 -4.31
C ARG A 90 2.43 -8.54 -4.48
N LEU A 91 1.97 -9.01 -5.65
CA LEU A 91 0.54 -9.18 -5.90
C LEU A 91 -0.04 -10.30 -5.01
N PRO A 92 -1.23 -10.11 -4.44
CA PRO A 92 -1.86 -11.13 -3.61
C PRO A 92 -2.34 -12.33 -4.44
N PRO A 93 -2.59 -13.48 -3.78
CA PRO A 93 -3.30 -14.59 -4.41
C PRO A 93 -4.68 -14.18 -4.91
N SER A 94 -5.10 -14.79 -6.02
CA SER A 94 -6.47 -14.72 -6.50
C SER A 94 -7.37 -15.64 -5.68
N CYS A 95 -8.62 -15.23 -5.43
CA CYS A 95 -9.57 -16.10 -4.73
C CYS A 95 -9.89 -17.35 -5.57
N ILE A 96 -10.25 -18.44 -4.88
CA ILE A 96 -10.66 -19.71 -5.51
C ILE A 96 -11.70 -19.46 -6.60
N GLN A 97 -11.33 -19.83 -7.83
CA GLN A 97 -12.17 -19.79 -9.02
C GLN A 97 -11.62 -20.74 -10.08
N GLU A 98 -12.46 -21.12 -11.04
CA GLU A 98 -12.04 -21.91 -12.20
C GLU A 98 -11.47 -21.01 -13.30
N ARG A 99 -10.56 -21.56 -14.11
CA ARG A 99 -10.06 -20.88 -15.31
C ARG A 99 -10.99 -21.18 -16.48
N TYR A 100 -11.27 -20.17 -17.30
CA TYR A 100 -11.93 -20.37 -18.58
C TYR A 100 -10.89 -20.84 -19.61
N GLU A 101 -11.12 -22.01 -20.20
CA GLU A 101 -10.24 -22.64 -21.19
C GLU A 101 -11.02 -23.07 -22.44
N TYR A 102 -12.03 -22.27 -22.83
CA TYR A 102 -12.82 -22.54 -24.05
C TYR A 102 -11.98 -22.36 -25.33
N PHE A 103 -11.01 -21.45 -25.31
CA PHE A 103 -10.10 -21.13 -26.41
C PHE A 103 -8.65 -21.13 -25.91
N PRO A 104 -8.03 -22.32 -25.74
CA PRO A 104 -6.70 -22.44 -25.16
C PRO A 104 -5.65 -21.63 -25.96
N GLY A 105 -4.92 -20.75 -25.26
CA GLY A 105 -3.92 -19.85 -25.85
C GLY A 105 -4.47 -18.56 -26.45
N PHE A 106 -5.78 -18.31 -26.39
CA PHE A 106 -6.37 -17.05 -26.83
C PHE A 106 -6.22 -15.97 -25.75
N ALA A 107 -5.38 -14.97 -26.02
CA ALA A 107 -5.11 -13.88 -25.09
C ALA A 107 -6.36 -13.10 -24.64
N GLY A 108 -7.41 -13.04 -25.48
CA GLY A 108 -8.67 -12.38 -25.14
C GLY A 108 -9.48 -13.09 -24.04
N GLU A 109 -9.30 -14.40 -23.88
CA GLU A 109 -9.86 -15.17 -22.76
C GLU A 109 -8.90 -15.15 -21.57
N GLU A 110 -7.61 -15.41 -21.82
CA GLU A 110 -6.60 -15.52 -20.76
C GLU A 110 -6.40 -14.23 -19.95
N MET A 111 -6.63 -13.05 -20.54
CA MET A 111 -6.54 -11.77 -19.82
C MET A 111 -7.53 -11.65 -18.65
N TRP A 112 -8.61 -12.45 -18.64
CA TRP A 112 -9.61 -12.46 -17.58
C TRP A 112 -9.39 -13.59 -16.57
N ASN A 113 -8.50 -14.54 -16.88
CA ASN A 113 -8.13 -15.61 -15.97
C ASN A 113 -7.19 -15.09 -14.88
N PRO A 114 -7.16 -15.73 -13.70
CA PRO A 114 -6.23 -15.40 -12.63
C PRO A 114 -4.77 -15.37 -13.12
N ASN A 115 -4.10 -14.24 -12.88
CA ASN A 115 -2.67 -14.05 -13.18
C ASN A 115 -1.75 -14.32 -11.98
N THR A 116 -2.31 -14.58 -10.81
CA THR A 116 -1.60 -14.99 -9.59
C THR A 116 -2.08 -16.36 -9.13
N ASN A 117 -1.35 -16.97 -8.19
CA ASN A 117 -1.75 -18.26 -7.62
C ASN A 117 -3.14 -18.16 -6.97
N VAL A 118 -3.90 -19.24 -7.03
CA VAL A 118 -5.28 -19.30 -6.54
C VAL A 118 -5.29 -19.90 -5.12
N SER A 119 -5.92 -19.22 -4.16
CA SER A 119 -5.95 -19.61 -2.75
C SER A 119 -7.24 -19.17 -2.05
N GLU A 120 -7.62 -19.84 -0.97
CA GLU A 120 -8.65 -19.35 -0.04
C GLU A 120 -8.14 -18.15 0.77
N ASP A 121 -6.83 -18.12 1.07
CA ASP A 121 -6.15 -16.96 1.62
C ASP A 121 -5.93 -15.92 0.52
N CYS A 122 -6.99 -15.17 0.23
CA CYS A 122 -7.02 -14.16 -0.83
C CYS A 122 -7.48 -12.78 -0.37
N LEU A 123 -7.83 -12.56 0.91
CA LEU A 123 -8.45 -11.31 1.37
C LEU A 123 -7.43 -10.16 1.58
N TYR A 124 -7.01 -9.56 0.46
CA TYR A 124 -6.01 -8.51 0.41
C TYR A 124 -6.48 -7.26 -0.36
N LEU A 125 -5.88 -6.12 -0.04
CA LEU A 125 -6.04 -4.82 -0.70
C LEU A 125 -4.79 -4.48 -1.53
N ASN A 126 -5.01 -3.77 -2.64
CA ASN A 126 -3.97 -3.07 -3.38
C ASN A 126 -4.29 -1.56 -3.37
N ILE A 127 -3.28 -0.71 -3.18
CA ILE A 127 -3.44 0.72 -2.97
C ILE A 127 -2.39 1.47 -3.80
N TRP A 128 -2.83 2.46 -4.56
CA TRP A 128 -2.00 3.37 -5.35
C TRP A 128 -2.16 4.79 -4.81
N VAL A 129 -1.07 5.37 -4.33
CA VAL A 129 -1.04 6.69 -3.72
C VAL A 129 -0.13 7.61 -4.55
N PRO A 130 -0.67 8.61 -5.26
CA PRO A 130 0.17 9.57 -5.95
C PRO A 130 0.87 10.47 -4.92
N THR A 131 2.15 10.74 -5.14
CA THR A 131 2.87 11.75 -4.37
C THR A 131 2.26 13.12 -4.66
N LYS A 132 2.04 13.92 -3.60
CA LYS A 132 1.50 15.27 -3.74
C LYS A 132 2.49 16.13 -4.52
N THR A 133 2.30 16.28 -5.83
CA THR A 133 2.93 17.37 -6.57
C THR A 133 2.17 18.64 -6.21
N ARG A 134 2.84 19.65 -5.63
CA ARG A 134 2.32 21.01 -5.66
C ARG A 134 2.11 21.35 -7.13
N LEU A 135 0.87 21.32 -7.60
CA LEU A 135 0.52 21.87 -8.90
C LEU A 135 0.89 23.34 -8.83
N ARG A 136 2.03 23.71 -9.40
CA ARG A 136 2.36 25.09 -9.69
C ARG A 136 1.30 25.51 -10.71
N HIS A 137 0.22 26.11 -10.21
CA HIS A 137 -0.60 26.96 -11.05
C HIS A 137 0.38 27.93 -11.68
N GLY A 138 0.56 27.81 -13.00
CA GLY A 138 1.42 28.68 -13.76
C GLY A 138 1.06 30.10 -13.38
N ARG A 139 2.01 30.81 -12.79
CA ARG A 139 1.93 32.27 -12.67
C ARG A 139 1.93 32.74 -14.11
N GLY A 140 0.72 33.00 -14.62
CA GLY A 140 0.49 33.48 -15.96
C GLY A 140 1.39 34.68 -16.22
N LEU A 141 1.93 34.69 -17.42
CA LEU A 141 2.71 35.78 -17.98
C LEU A 141 1.99 37.11 -17.70
N ASN A 142 2.71 38.07 -17.13
CA ASN A 142 2.23 39.44 -16.97
C ASN A 142 2.02 40.03 -18.38
N PHE A 143 0.78 40.04 -18.84
CA PHE A 143 0.35 40.95 -19.90
C PHE A 143 -0.73 41.85 -19.31
N GLY A 144 -0.33 43.11 -19.09
CA GLY A 144 -1.19 44.10 -18.48
C GLY A 144 -2.30 44.54 -19.43
N SER A 145 -3.51 44.61 -18.89
CA SER A 145 -4.54 45.56 -19.27
C SER A 145 -5.69 45.46 -18.27
N ASN A 146 -6.01 46.59 -17.66
CA ASN A 146 -7.12 46.80 -16.74
C ASN A 146 -8.42 46.19 -17.29
N ASP A 147 -9.17 45.49 -16.43
CA ASP A 147 -10.63 45.51 -16.51
C ASP A 147 -11.26 45.27 -15.13
N TYR A 148 -12.25 46.11 -14.85
CA TYR A 148 -13.07 46.23 -13.66
C TYR A 148 -14.06 45.07 -13.57
N PHE A 149 -13.81 44.04 -12.74
CA PHE A 149 -14.86 43.12 -12.29
C PHE A 149 -14.55 42.66 -10.86
N GLN A 150 -15.31 43.19 -9.91
CA GLN A 150 -15.36 42.79 -8.51
C GLN A 150 -16.71 42.10 -8.31
N ASP A 151 -16.66 40.88 -7.78
CA ASP A 151 -17.67 40.17 -6.98
C ASP A 151 -17.72 38.68 -7.35
N ASP A 152 -17.57 37.85 -6.29
CA ASP A 152 -17.78 36.40 -6.15
C ASP A 152 -16.62 35.58 -5.53
N ASP A 153 -15.70 36.23 -4.81
CA ASP A 153 -14.64 35.57 -4.02
C ASP A 153 -15.06 35.14 -2.59
N ASP A 154 -16.35 34.86 -2.36
CA ASP A 154 -16.86 34.39 -1.05
C ASP A 154 -17.40 32.94 -1.06
N PHE A 155 -17.66 32.35 -2.24
CA PHE A 155 -18.06 30.93 -2.33
C PHE A 155 -16.87 29.96 -2.30
N GLN A 156 -15.64 30.42 -2.56
CA GLN A 156 -14.45 29.57 -2.58
C GLN A 156 -13.66 29.51 -1.26
N ARG A 157 -14.05 30.24 -0.21
CA ARG A 157 -13.29 30.29 1.06
C ARG A 157 -13.68 29.25 2.11
N GLN A 158 -14.71 28.43 1.87
CA GLN A 158 -15.11 27.34 2.80
C GLN A 158 -14.67 25.93 2.39
N HIS A 159 -14.12 25.74 1.19
CA HIS A 159 -13.61 24.44 0.71
C HIS A 159 -12.08 24.30 0.76
N GLN A 160 -11.42 24.98 1.69
CA GLN A 160 -10.12 24.48 2.17
C GLN A 160 -10.39 23.29 3.10
N SER A 161 -10.75 22.15 2.49
CA SER A 161 -10.69 20.88 3.17
C SER A 161 -9.27 20.73 3.73
N LYS A 162 -9.14 20.32 4.99
CA LYS A 162 -7.88 19.81 5.53
C LYS A 162 -7.45 18.66 4.59
N GLY A 163 -6.59 18.99 3.62
CA GLY A 163 -6.66 18.40 2.28
C GLY A 163 -6.13 16.97 2.16
N GLY A 164 -7.04 16.00 2.26
CA GLY A 164 -6.86 14.64 1.74
C GLY A 164 -7.12 14.58 0.23
N LEU A 165 -6.57 13.56 -0.44
CA LEU A 165 -6.92 13.26 -1.83
C LEU A 165 -8.24 12.47 -1.86
N ALA A 166 -8.99 12.56 -2.96
CA ALA A 166 -10.12 11.66 -3.19
C ALA A 166 -9.65 10.20 -3.31
N MET A 167 -10.50 9.26 -2.88
CA MET A 167 -10.23 7.83 -2.93
C MET A 167 -11.25 7.12 -3.83
N LEU A 168 -10.76 6.38 -4.82
CA LEU A 168 -11.55 5.51 -5.69
C LEU A 168 -11.32 4.06 -5.28
N VAL A 169 -12.40 3.29 -5.10
CA VAL A 169 -12.32 1.87 -4.76
C VAL A 169 -12.86 1.04 -5.93
N TRP A 170 -12.02 0.17 -6.48
CA TRP A 170 -12.35 -0.72 -7.58
C TRP A 170 -12.77 -2.10 -7.06
N ILE A 171 -13.95 -2.55 -7.49
CA ILE A 171 -14.50 -3.88 -7.24
C ILE A 171 -14.63 -4.56 -8.59
N TYR A 172 -13.87 -5.64 -8.81
CA TYR A 172 -13.91 -6.35 -10.09
C TYR A 172 -15.22 -7.10 -10.28
N GLY A 173 -15.62 -7.25 -11.55
CA GLY A 173 -16.74 -8.08 -11.96
C GLY A 173 -16.34 -9.54 -12.19
N GLY A 174 -17.24 -10.31 -12.80
CA GLY A 174 -17.06 -11.75 -13.04
C GLY A 174 -18.25 -12.59 -12.55
N GLY A 175 -19.45 -12.00 -12.56
CA GLY A 175 -20.70 -12.69 -12.23
C GLY A 175 -20.74 -13.29 -10.82
N PHE A 176 -19.94 -12.76 -9.88
CA PHE A 176 -19.73 -13.32 -8.55
C PHE A 176 -19.10 -14.72 -8.53
N MET A 177 -18.61 -15.24 -9.66
CA MET A 177 -18.02 -16.58 -9.79
C MET A 177 -16.53 -16.54 -10.11
N SER A 178 -16.06 -15.46 -10.74
CA SER A 178 -14.67 -15.29 -11.17
C SER A 178 -14.24 -13.83 -11.02
N GLY A 179 -12.99 -13.55 -11.41
CA GLY A 179 -12.36 -12.24 -11.37
C GLY A 179 -11.30 -12.10 -10.29
N THR A 180 -10.39 -11.14 -10.47
CA THR A 180 -9.35 -10.79 -9.51
C THR A 180 -8.96 -9.33 -9.68
N SER A 181 -8.60 -8.66 -8.59
CA SER A 181 -8.10 -7.28 -8.57
C SER A 181 -6.67 -7.15 -9.09
N THR A 182 -5.99 -8.27 -9.35
CA THR A 182 -4.60 -8.32 -9.78
C THR A 182 -4.41 -8.30 -11.29
N LEU A 183 -5.48 -8.36 -12.09
CA LEU A 183 -5.39 -8.31 -13.55
C LEU A 183 -4.73 -7.02 -14.03
N ASP A 184 -3.88 -7.11 -15.05
CA ASP A 184 -3.12 -5.96 -15.57
C ASP A 184 -4.03 -4.84 -16.10
N ILE A 185 -5.22 -5.19 -16.60
CA ILE A 185 -6.24 -4.25 -17.05
C ILE A 185 -6.76 -3.35 -15.91
N TYR A 186 -6.63 -3.79 -14.65
CA TYR A 186 -7.02 -3.04 -13.45
C TYR A 186 -5.84 -2.31 -12.80
N ASN A 187 -4.68 -2.24 -13.46
CA ASN A 187 -3.55 -1.49 -12.95
C ASN A 187 -3.89 0.02 -12.87
N ALA A 188 -4.00 0.53 -11.65
CA ALA A 188 -4.41 1.90 -11.39
C ALA A 188 -3.26 2.92 -11.32
N GLU A 189 -2.03 2.54 -11.69
CA GLU A 189 -0.88 3.46 -11.66
C GLU A 189 -1.12 4.71 -12.53
N ILE A 190 -1.63 4.55 -13.76
CA ILE A 190 -1.94 5.69 -14.65
C ILE A 190 -3.10 6.52 -14.08
N LEU A 191 -4.15 5.87 -13.57
CA LEU A 191 -5.31 6.57 -13.02
C LEU A 191 -4.94 7.42 -11.80
N ALA A 192 -4.16 6.85 -10.88
CA ALA A 192 -3.65 7.56 -9.70
C ALA A 192 -2.71 8.71 -10.11
N ALA A 193 -1.78 8.43 -11.05
CA ALA A 193 -0.82 9.40 -11.53
C ALA A 193 -1.45 10.57 -12.27
N VAL A 194 -2.44 10.35 -13.15
CA VAL A 194 -3.07 11.42 -13.93
C VAL A 194 -4.14 12.13 -13.12
N GLY A 195 -5.03 11.35 -12.49
CA GLY A 195 -6.18 11.86 -11.75
C GLY A 195 -5.84 12.55 -10.43
N ASN A 196 -4.60 12.39 -9.92
CA ASN A 196 -4.20 12.88 -8.59
C ASN A 196 -5.16 12.36 -7.48
N VAL A 197 -5.53 11.09 -7.58
CA VAL A 197 -6.46 10.40 -6.67
C VAL A 197 -5.79 9.17 -6.09
N ILE A 198 -6.17 8.79 -4.87
CA ILE A 198 -5.81 7.49 -4.33
C ILE A 198 -6.75 6.46 -4.98
N VAL A 199 -6.19 5.35 -5.45
CA VAL A 199 -7.00 4.24 -5.94
C VAL A 199 -6.73 3.04 -5.03
N ALA A 200 -7.77 2.30 -4.69
CA ALA A 200 -7.66 1.03 -4.01
C ALA A 200 -8.44 -0.04 -4.78
N SER A 201 -7.95 -1.27 -4.79
CA SER A 201 -8.69 -2.44 -5.26
C SER A 201 -8.62 -3.53 -4.21
N MET A 202 -9.57 -4.46 -4.25
CA MET A 202 -9.67 -5.49 -3.22
C MET A 202 -10.10 -6.82 -3.79
N GLN A 203 -9.63 -7.88 -3.15
CA GLN A 203 -10.11 -9.24 -3.35
C GLN A 203 -11.33 -9.50 -2.48
N TYR A 204 -12.37 -10.10 -3.07
CA TYR A 204 -13.52 -10.62 -2.37
C TYR A 204 -13.78 -12.06 -2.78
N ARG A 205 -14.29 -12.89 -1.87
CA ARG A 205 -14.58 -14.29 -2.17
C ARG A 205 -15.65 -14.39 -3.25
N VAL A 206 -15.45 -15.31 -4.19
CA VAL A 206 -16.36 -15.60 -5.30
C VAL A 206 -16.90 -17.03 -5.20
N GLY A 207 -17.91 -17.36 -6.00
CA GLY A 207 -18.56 -18.66 -6.03
C GLY A 207 -19.19 -19.05 -4.70
N ALA A 208 -19.23 -20.35 -4.42
CA ALA A 208 -19.74 -20.88 -3.16
C ALA A 208 -18.98 -20.34 -1.94
N PHE A 209 -17.68 -20.03 -2.06
CA PHE A 209 -16.89 -19.52 -0.95
C PHE A 209 -17.34 -18.13 -0.47
N GLY A 210 -17.88 -17.31 -1.38
CA GLY A 210 -18.41 -15.99 -1.05
C GLY A 210 -19.92 -15.95 -0.81
N PHE A 211 -20.67 -16.83 -1.46
CA PHE A 211 -22.13 -16.67 -1.59
C PHE A 211 -22.96 -17.90 -1.21
N LEU A 212 -22.35 -18.91 -0.57
CA LEU A 212 -23.10 -20.05 -0.04
C LEU A 212 -24.07 -19.59 1.05
N TYR A 213 -25.38 -19.75 0.81
CA TYR A 213 -26.42 -19.39 1.75
C TYR A 213 -27.24 -20.62 2.16
N LEU A 214 -27.06 -21.04 3.42
CA LEU A 214 -27.74 -22.21 4.00
C LEU A 214 -28.45 -21.87 5.32
N ALA A 215 -28.51 -20.60 5.72
CA ALA A 215 -29.09 -20.17 6.99
C ALA A 215 -30.52 -20.70 7.24
N PRO A 216 -31.43 -20.74 6.24
CA PRO A 216 -32.78 -21.29 6.46
C PRO A 216 -32.83 -22.79 6.74
N TYR A 217 -31.76 -23.53 6.43
CA TYR A 217 -31.72 -25.00 6.48
C TYR A 217 -30.86 -25.54 7.63
N ILE A 218 -30.08 -24.68 8.30
CA ILE A 218 -29.19 -25.07 9.40
C ILE A 218 -29.66 -24.37 10.68
N ASN A 219 -30.35 -25.12 11.55
CA ASN A 219 -30.78 -24.62 12.85
C ASN A 219 -29.57 -24.16 13.69
N GLY A 220 -29.59 -22.91 14.15
CA GLY A 220 -28.54 -22.32 14.99
C GLY A 220 -27.44 -21.56 14.25
N TYR A 221 -27.57 -21.34 12.93
CA TYR A 221 -26.71 -20.42 12.20
C TYR A 221 -27.33 -19.02 12.10
N GLU A 222 -26.55 -18.02 12.46
CA GLU A 222 -26.92 -16.60 12.47
C GLU A 222 -27.04 -16.04 11.04
N GLU A 223 -27.94 -15.07 10.86
CA GLU A 223 -28.86 -14.86 9.73
C GLU A 223 -28.27 -14.34 8.39
N ASP A 224 -26.95 -14.29 8.22
CA ASP A 224 -26.38 -13.56 7.07
C ASP A 224 -25.60 -14.46 6.12
N ALA A 225 -25.86 -14.31 4.82
CA ALA A 225 -24.99 -14.86 3.79
C ALA A 225 -23.55 -14.38 4.02
N PRO A 226 -22.52 -15.22 3.77
CA PRO A 226 -21.11 -14.83 3.84
C PRO A 226 -20.69 -13.77 2.81
N GLY A 227 -21.67 -13.26 2.06
CA GLY A 227 -21.58 -12.22 1.05
C GLY A 227 -20.88 -11.01 1.60
N THR A 228 -19.71 -10.79 1.03
CA THR A 228 -18.74 -9.73 1.31
C THR A 228 -19.42 -8.36 1.33
N PHE A 229 -19.00 -7.51 2.26
CA PHE A 229 -19.44 -6.14 2.53
C PHE A 229 -20.57 -6.02 3.57
N LEU A 230 -20.14 -5.77 4.82
CA LEU A 230 -20.87 -5.35 6.04
C LEU A 230 -20.96 -6.40 7.17
#